data_AF-K0T2V8-F1
#
_entry.id   AF-K0T2V8-F1
#
_cell.length_a   1.000
_cell.length_b   1.000
_cell.length_c   1.000
_cell.angle_alpha   90.00
_cell.angle_beta   90.00
_cell.angle_gamma   90.00
#
_symmetry.space_group_name_H-M   'P 1'
#
loop_
_entity.id
_entity.type
_entity.pdbx_description
1 polymer ?
#
loop_
_entity_poly.entity_id
_entity_poly.type
_entity_poly.pdbx_seq_one_letter_code
_entity_poly.pdbx_strand_id
1 'polypeptide(L)'
;PESAHVFWQRWTTVETEVMNECGICLGEWTNPVTLPCGHSFCADCLSGWKPKHAYGPAEEEQRKRCPLCRGVVPPSQEQIAEMTLYKSLMQDTSHPQYEYCVREVKRFEAEYGEDWDGTMIEYDSDFVDLPTHVIKALGKGNFRAVLIWLSEGTRVNAKSKECGNAGLLYFAAICEQHDLMIYLLLKGADVNILNFGGSTVLTCVFIDEDNPLESFRLLLSWGAELFHCGKRVTKELKLSLCQDMAAKGHVETANLMSSELGGRRCEIVCAPNARDDLVGKTCVAEEYVEISDHYKVRMEFTDEELFLGTDNLKRRDRTPQDPGYYVEFQNNRLIRRDFKSNEECQAFIASLGSDEEESSEVDPDAEAKAEQAAAELLAELGLDDLENPNSCAPKKNNQSTSGKKKKRGGKKKGRK
;
A
#
# COMPACT_ATOMS: atom_id res chain seq x y z
N PRO A 1 44.20 38.54 -43.62
CA PRO A 1 43.09 39.23 -42.89
C PRO A 1 41.70 38.59 -43.02
N GLU A 2 41.58 37.36 -43.56
CA GLU A 2 40.31 36.60 -43.58
C GLU A 2 40.56 35.12 -43.24
N SER A 3 41.32 34.85 -42.18
CA SER A 3 41.56 33.48 -41.71
C SER A 3 41.65 33.34 -40.19
N ALA A 4 41.26 34.38 -39.44
CA ALA A 4 41.24 34.37 -37.97
C ALA A 4 39.83 34.52 -37.37
N HIS A 5 38.77 34.61 -38.20
CA HIS A 5 37.40 34.84 -37.74
C HIS A 5 36.49 33.59 -37.79
N VAL A 6 37.00 32.44 -38.26
CA VAL A 6 36.23 31.19 -38.36
C VAL A 6 36.63 30.17 -37.28
N PHE A 7 37.56 30.52 -36.39
CA PHE A 7 38.01 29.64 -35.29
C PHE A 7 37.45 30.02 -33.91
N TRP A 8 36.81 31.18 -33.79
CA TRP A 8 36.21 31.69 -32.53
C TRP A 8 34.68 31.66 -32.50
N GLN A 9 34.03 30.93 -33.41
CA GLN A 9 32.59 30.65 -33.38
C GLN A 9 32.28 29.15 -33.46
N ARG A 10 33.08 28.34 -32.76
CA ARG A 10 32.79 26.90 -32.55
C ARG A 10 33.05 26.43 -31.12
N TRP A 11 33.07 27.37 -30.16
CA TRP A 11 33.31 27.10 -28.73
C TRP A 11 32.42 27.95 -27.80
N THR A 12 31.14 28.13 -28.15
CA THR A 12 30.15 28.79 -27.26
C THR A 12 28.78 28.13 -27.31
N THR A 13 28.75 26.81 -27.40
CA THR A 13 27.61 25.98 -26.96
C THR A 13 28.19 24.71 -26.36
N VAL A 14 28.84 24.83 -25.20
CA VAL A 14 28.80 23.72 -24.25
C VAL A 14 27.40 23.82 -23.66
N GLU A 15 26.42 23.23 -24.37
CA GLU A 15 25.27 22.68 -23.67
C GLU A 15 25.89 21.70 -22.68
N THR A 16 25.92 22.10 -21.42
CA THR A 16 26.16 21.16 -20.33
C THR A 16 24.98 20.18 -20.40
N GLU A 17 25.14 19.10 -21.17
CA GLU A 17 24.40 17.87 -20.95
C GLU A 17 24.60 17.54 -19.47
N VAL A 18 23.60 17.86 -18.65
CA VAL A 18 23.55 17.39 -17.28
C VAL A 18 23.46 15.88 -17.41
N MET A 19 24.57 15.19 -17.13
CA MET A 19 24.58 13.72 -17.13
C MET A 19 23.56 13.26 -16.08
N ASN A 20 22.35 12.93 -16.52
CA ASN A 20 21.26 12.39 -15.70
C ASN A 20 21.53 10.91 -15.37
N GLU A 21 22.77 10.57 -15.01
CA GLU A 21 23.21 9.20 -14.78
C GLU A 21 23.25 8.92 -13.27
N CYS A 22 22.60 7.84 -12.82
CA CYS A 22 22.60 7.44 -11.43
C CYS A 22 23.96 6.85 -11.05
N GLY A 23 24.60 7.39 -10.01
CA GLY A 23 25.88 6.89 -9.52
C GLY A 23 25.85 5.48 -8.89
N ILE A 24 24.71 4.78 -8.92
CA ILE A 24 24.54 3.40 -8.45
C ILE A 24 24.23 2.45 -9.62
N CYS A 25 23.20 2.72 -10.43
CA CYS A 25 22.83 1.85 -11.56
C CYS A 25 23.50 2.23 -12.89
N LEU A 26 24.18 3.38 -12.97
CA LEU A 26 24.83 3.90 -14.18
C LEU A 26 23.86 4.06 -15.37
N GLY A 27 22.57 4.21 -15.08
CA GLY A 27 21.51 4.46 -16.05
C GLY A 27 20.86 5.81 -15.83
N GLU A 28 19.91 6.17 -16.69
CA GLU A 28 19.12 7.39 -16.55
C GLU A 28 18.36 7.40 -15.22
N TRP A 29 18.24 8.58 -14.62
CA TRP A 29 17.51 8.73 -13.35
C TRP A 29 16.03 8.34 -13.50
N THR A 30 15.63 7.39 -12.68
CA THR A 30 14.24 7.07 -12.40
C THR A 30 13.93 7.51 -10.97
N ASN A 31 13.00 8.45 -10.82
CA ASN A 31 12.61 9.02 -9.54
C ASN A 31 13.80 9.51 -8.68
N PRO A 32 14.52 10.56 -9.11
CA PRO A 32 15.77 10.97 -8.49
C PRO A 32 15.57 11.54 -7.08
N VAL A 33 16.29 10.99 -6.10
CA VAL A 33 16.34 11.46 -4.72
C VAL A 33 17.64 12.19 -4.49
N THR A 34 17.56 13.44 -4.06
CA THR A 34 18.73 14.29 -3.77
C THR A 34 19.03 14.29 -2.28
N LEU A 35 20.21 13.79 -1.92
CA LEU A 35 20.69 13.78 -0.53
C LEU A 35 21.09 15.19 -0.06
N PRO A 36 21.15 15.47 1.26
CA PRO A 36 21.65 16.75 1.78
C PRO A 36 23.08 17.11 1.36
N CYS A 37 23.87 16.10 0.95
CA CYS A 37 25.21 16.29 0.41
C CYS A 37 25.23 16.72 -1.07
N GLY A 38 24.07 16.92 -1.70
CA GLY A 38 23.91 17.39 -3.08
C GLY A 38 24.00 16.30 -4.16
N HIS A 39 24.19 15.03 -3.79
CA HIS A 39 24.21 13.92 -4.76
C HIS A 39 22.82 13.32 -4.95
N SER A 40 22.49 13.00 -6.20
CA SER A 40 21.20 12.42 -6.58
C SER A 40 21.35 10.99 -7.10
N PHE A 41 20.38 10.14 -6.79
CA PHE A 41 20.33 8.72 -7.19
C PHE A 41 18.89 8.32 -7.46
N CYS A 42 18.65 7.25 -8.24
CA CYS A 42 17.31 6.68 -8.32
C CYS A 42 16.83 6.24 -6.91
N ALA A 43 15.56 6.46 -6.60
CA ALA A 43 14.96 6.09 -5.31
C ALA A 43 15.23 4.61 -4.93
N ASP A 44 14.98 3.68 -5.86
CA ASP A 44 15.21 2.24 -5.66
C ASP A 44 16.68 1.88 -5.45
N CYS A 45 17.56 2.59 -6.16
CA CYS A 45 18.99 2.38 -6.03
C CYS A 45 19.48 2.82 -4.66
N LEU A 46 19.02 3.97 -4.18
CA LEU A 46 19.38 4.50 -2.86
C LEU A 46 18.75 3.68 -1.73
N SER A 47 17.51 3.20 -1.90
CA SER A 47 16.81 2.39 -0.91
C SER A 47 17.50 1.03 -0.69
N GLY A 48 17.96 0.38 -1.77
CA GLY A 48 18.69 -0.88 -1.75
C GLY A 48 20.17 -0.78 -1.38
N TRP A 49 20.73 0.44 -1.33
CA TRP A 49 22.16 0.64 -1.08
C TRP A 49 22.57 0.28 0.35
N LYS A 50 23.62 -0.56 0.47
CA LYS A 50 24.30 -0.89 1.73
C LYS A 50 25.82 -0.76 1.56
N PRO A 51 26.57 -0.27 2.57
CA PRO A 51 28.03 -0.19 2.50
C PRO A 51 28.67 -1.57 2.32
N LYS A 52 29.64 -1.71 1.39
CA LYS A 52 30.35 -2.97 1.09
C LYS A 52 31.30 -3.46 2.21
N HIS A 53 31.44 -2.75 3.32
CA HIS A 53 32.32 -3.13 4.44
C HIS A 53 31.47 -3.27 5.70
N ALA A 54 30.84 -4.44 5.85
CA ALA A 54 30.10 -4.85 7.04
C ALA A 54 30.78 -6.06 7.73
N TYR A 55 32.11 -6.04 7.76
CA TYR A 55 32.94 -7.03 8.48
C TYR A 55 33.74 -6.30 9.58
N GLY A 56 33.02 -5.72 10.54
CA GLY A 56 33.55 -5.05 11.73
C GLY A 56 32.55 -5.16 12.89
N PRO A 57 32.97 -4.90 14.15
CA PRO A 57 32.11 -5.07 15.34
C PRO A 57 30.79 -4.29 15.19
N ALA A 58 29.69 -4.92 15.62
CA ALA A 58 28.32 -4.63 15.23
C ALA A 58 27.72 -3.26 15.70
N GLU A 59 28.52 -2.31 16.16
CA GLU A 59 28.02 -1.15 16.92
C GLU A 59 28.24 0.23 16.26
N GLU A 60 29.07 0.39 15.20
CA GLU A 60 29.35 1.72 14.61
C GLU A 60 29.13 1.89 13.09
N GLU A 61 28.83 0.83 12.32
CA GLU A 61 28.88 0.88 10.84
C GLU A 61 27.57 0.53 10.10
N GLN A 62 26.40 0.87 10.66
CA GLN A 62 25.11 0.60 9.98
C GLN A 62 24.47 1.81 9.28
N ARG A 63 24.97 3.03 9.50
CA ARG A 63 24.41 4.23 8.85
C ARG A 63 24.52 4.11 7.33
N LYS A 64 23.39 4.25 6.62
CA LYS A 64 23.41 4.47 5.17
C LYS A 64 24.24 5.72 4.87
N ARG A 65 25.21 5.57 3.97
CA ARG A 65 26.10 6.65 3.54
C ARG A 65 25.97 6.86 2.05
N CYS A 66 26.06 8.13 1.63
CA CYS A 66 26.07 8.51 0.23
C CYS A 66 27.14 7.69 -0.53
N PRO A 67 26.79 6.99 -1.63
CA PRO A 67 27.74 6.23 -2.43
C PRO A 67 28.93 7.05 -2.95
N LEU A 68 28.73 8.35 -3.21
CA LEU A 68 29.73 9.21 -3.83
C LEU A 68 30.62 9.93 -2.81
N CYS A 69 30.05 10.53 -1.77
CA CYS A 69 30.82 11.33 -0.79
C CYS A 69 30.84 10.77 0.64
N ARG A 70 30.13 9.66 0.90
CA ARG A 70 29.97 9.04 2.23
C ARG A 70 29.31 9.95 3.29
N GLY A 71 28.70 11.06 2.88
CA GLY A 71 27.83 11.87 3.72
C GLY A 71 26.70 11.04 4.33
N VAL A 72 26.24 11.42 5.52
CA VAL A 72 25.13 10.75 6.21
C VAL A 72 23.87 10.88 5.36
N VAL A 73 23.16 9.77 5.18
CA VAL A 73 21.83 9.75 4.55
C VAL A 73 20.81 9.83 5.69
N PRO A 74 20.02 10.92 5.80
CA PRO A 74 18.91 10.98 6.74
C PRO A 74 17.86 9.87 6.51
N PRO A 75 17.03 9.58 7.51
CA PRO A 75 15.96 8.60 7.36
C PRO A 75 14.90 9.07 6.35
N SER A 76 14.21 8.09 5.76
CA SER A 76 13.05 8.33 4.91
C SER A 76 11.83 8.80 5.71
N GLN A 77 10.89 9.45 5.04
CA GLN A 77 9.59 9.82 5.61
C GLN A 77 8.81 8.61 6.17
N GLU A 78 8.85 7.46 5.51
CA GLU A 78 8.20 6.24 5.98
C GLU A 78 8.82 5.74 7.30
N GLN A 79 10.16 5.74 7.41
CA GLN A 79 10.86 5.35 8.62
C GLN A 79 10.56 6.28 9.80
N ILE A 80 10.46 7.59 9.55
CA ILE A 80 10.08 8.57 10.57
C ILE A 80 8.64 8.33 11.05
N ALA A 81 7.69 8.11 10.12
CA ALA A 81 6.31 7.79 10.48
C ALA A 81 6.22 6.50 11.30
N GLU A 82 7.00 5.46 10.93
CA GLU A 82 7.11 4.21 11.68
C GLU A 82 7.58 4.44 13.12
N MET A 83 8.72 5.12 13.28
CA MET A 83 9.30 5.38 14.60
C MET A 83 8.43 6.31 15.46
N THR A 84 7.70 7.24 14.83
CA THR A 84 6.77 8.13 15.51
C THR A 84 5.61 7.34 16.11
N LEU A 85 5.05 6.39 15.36
CA LEU A 85 4.02 5.49 15.87
C LEU A 85 4.56 4.59 16.98
N TYR A 86 5.76 4.01 16.85
CA TYR A 86 6.35 3.21 17.93
C TYR A 86 6.50 4.02 19.22
N LYS A 87 6.98 5.28 19.15
CA LYS A 87 7.02 6.18 20.31
C LYS A 87 5.63 6.40 20.92
N SER A 88 4.58 6.48 20.11
CA SER A 88 3.20 6.57 20.60
C SER A 88 2.71 5.27 21.26
N LEU A 89 2.96 4.10 20.67
CA LEU A 89 2.57 2.81 21.23
C LEU A 89 3.32 2.49 22.53
N MET A 90 4.57 2.94 22.65
CA MET A 90 5.38 2.80 23.86
C MET A 90 4.85 3.59 25.07
N GLN A 91 3.88 4.49 24.88
CA GLN A 91 3.21 5.15 26.01
C GLN A 91 2.40 4.15 26.87
N ASP A 92 1.95 3.05 26.27
CA ASP A 92 1.32 1.94 26.98
C ASP A 92 2.32 0.78 27.15
N THR A 93 2.85 0.64 28.37
CA THR A 93 3.79 -0.43 28.72
C THR A 93 3.16 -1.83 28.72
N SER A 94 1.82 -1.92 28.65
CA SER A 94 1.08 -3.19 28.55
C SER A 94 0.85 -3.65 27.11
N HIS A 95 1.21 -2.83 26.12
CA HIS A 95 1.03 -3.17 24.71
C HIS A 95 1.81 -4.45 24.34
N PRO A 96 1.22 -5.42 23.62
CA PRO A 96 1.88 -6.70 23.29
C PRO A 96 3.23 -6.54 22.56
N GLN A 97 3.41 -5.45 21.83
CA GLN A 97 4.62 -5.15 21.06
C GLN A 97 5.58 -4.18 21.78
N TYR A 98 5.35 -3.81 23.05
CA TYR A 98 6.14 -2.80 23.76
C TYR A 98 7.65 -3.05 23.69
N GLU A 99 8.11 -4.26 24.03
CA GLU A 99 9.54 -4.60 24.01
C GLU A 99 10.15 -4.51 22.60
N TYR A 100 9.37 -4.87 21.58
CA TYR A 100 9.77 -4.74 20.19
C TYR A 100 9.94 -3.26 19.82
N CYS A 101 8.92 -2.44 20.07
CA CYS A 101 8.94 -1.00 19.78
C CYS A 101 10.12 -0.31 20.47
N VAL A 102 10.35 -0.61 21.76
CA VAL A 102 11.49 -0.07 22.53
C VAL A 102 12.82 -0.41 21.87
N ARG A 103 13.00 -1.66 21.44
CA ARG A 103 14.24 -2.11 20.81
C ARG A 103 14.45 -1.43 19.46
N GLU A 104 13.42 -1.34 18.63
CA GLU A 104 13.52 -0.73 17.30
C GLU A 104 13.78 0.78 17.39
N VAL A 105 13.07 1.50 18.27
CA VAL A 105 13.30 2.93 18.50
C VAL A 105 14.72 3.18 19.01
N LYS A 106 15.21 2.39 19.98
CA LYS A 106 16.60 2.51 20.46
C LYS A 106 17.63 2.26 19.36
N ARG A 107 17.38 1.27 18.50
CA ARG A 107 18.26 0.98 17.36
C ARG A 107 18.26 2.15 16.37
N PHE A 108 17.09 2.72 16.11
CA PHE A 108 16.94 3.86 15.21
C PHE A 108 17.59 5.13 15.79
N GLU A 109 17.44 5.40 17.08
CA GLU A 109 18.08 6.52 17.77
C GLU A 109 19.61 6.37 17.83
N ALA A 110 20.13 5.14 17.99
CA ALA A 110 21.56 4.88 17.84
C ALA A 110 22.04 5.16 16.40
N GLU A 111 21.22 4.83 15.40
CA GLU A 111 21.54 5.04 13.99
C GLU A 111 21.45 6.52 13.59
N TYR A 112 20.42 7.27 13.97
CA TYR A 112 20.14 8.61 13.45
C TYR A 112 20.31 9.75 14.49
N GLY A 113 20.55 9.42 15.76
CA GLY A 113 20.49 10.36 16.88
C GLY A 113 19.07 10.50 17.43
N GLU A 114 18.90 11.05 18.64
CA GLU A 114 17.57 11.18 19.29
C GLU A 114 16.65 12.20 18.58
N ASP A 115 17.23 13.19 17.90
CA ASP A 115 16.56 14.28 17.18
C ASP A 115 16.34 13.96 15.68
N TRP A 116 15.88 12.75 15.39
CA TRP A 116 15.70 12.26 14.00
C TRP A 116 14.46 12.82 13.29
N ASP A 117 13.56 13.50 14.00
CA ASP A 117 12.32 14.07 13.47
C ASP A 117 12.52 15.34 12.62
N GLY A 118 13.63 16.06 12.83
CA GLY A 118 13.93 17.31 12.14
C GLY A 118 14.73 17.19 10.84
N THR A 119 15.20 15.98 10.48
CA THR A 119 16.07 15.78 9.30
C THR A 119 15.57 14.58 8.50
N MET A 120 14.63 14.81 7.57
CA MET A 120 14.11 13.75 6.70
C MET A 120 14.52 13.94 5.26
N ILE A 121 14.86 12.86 4.56
CA ILE A 121 14.86 12.87 3.10
C ILE A 121 13.45 12.54 2.65
N GLU A 122 12.88 13.46 1.89
CA GLU A 122 11.71 13.18 1.07
C GLU A 122 12.20 12.36 -0.13
N TYR A 123 11.83 11.07 -0.15
CA TYR A 123 11.94 10.27 -1.35
C TYR A 123 10.77 10.71 -2.23
N ASP A 124 11.03 11.51 -3.26
CA ASP A 124 9.98 12.23 -3.97
C ASP A 124 9.47 11.44 -5.19
N SER A 125 8.21 10.97 -5.10
CA SER A 125 7.07 11.24 -6.02
C SER A 125 5.83 10.41 -5.64
N ASP A 126 6.02 9.26 -4.98
CA ASP A 126 4.94 8.26 -4.75
C ASP A 126 4.43 8.26 -3.31
N PHE A 127 5.10 9.00 -2.41
CA PHE A 127 4.62 9.17 -1.04
C PHE A 127 3.42 10.12 -1.05
N VAL A 128 2.25 9.56 -1.29
CA VAL A 128 0.98 10.24 -1.11
C VAL A 128 0.47 9.86 0.27
N ASP A 129 0.29 10.87 1.13
CA ASP A 129 -0.31 10.66 2.43
C ASP A 129 -1.78 10.26 2.25
N LEU A 130 -2.19 9.15 2.87
CA LEU A 130 -3.58 8.73 2.91
C LEU A 130 -4.31 9.51 4.01
N PRO A 131 -5.20 10.45 3.67
CA PRO A 131 -5.80 11.34 4.65
C PRO A 131 -6.79 10.61 5.55
N THR A 132 -6.85 11.00 6.82
CA THR A 132 -7.71 10.39 7.84
C THR A 132 -9.21 10.46 7.51
N HIS A 133 -9.65 11.47 6.75
CA HIS A 133 -11.05 11.53 6.31
C HIS A 133 -11.41 10.43 5.30
N VAL A 134 -10.47 10.00 4.46
CA VAL A 134 -10.64 8.89 3.52
C VAL A 134 -10.75 7.57 4.27
N ILE A 135 -9.90 7.36 5.29
CA ILE A 135 -9.95 6.16 6.15
C ILE A 135 -11.27 6.10 6.92
N LYS A 136 -11.75 7.24 7.44
CA LYS A 136 -13.06 7.32 8.12
C LYS A 136 -14.22 7.03 7.16
N ALA A 137 -14.14 7.51 5.91
CA ALA A 137 -15.15 7.20 4.89
C ALA A 137 -15.20 5.70 4.55
N LEU A 138 -14.03 5.08 4.44
CA LEU A 138 -13.84 3.63 4.31
C LEU A 138 -14.58 2.85 5.41
N GLY A 139 -14.34 3.18 6.69
CA GLY A 139 -15.00 2.52 7.82
C GLY A 139 -16.52 2.75 7.88
N LYS A 140 -17.03 3.79 7.22
CA LYS A 140 -18.48 4.06 7.06
C LYS A 140 -19.08 3.44 5.81
N GLY A 141 -18.30 2.74 4.98
CA GLY A 141 -18.73 2.19 3.70
C GLY A 141 -19.02 3.26 2.63
N ASN A 142 -18.54 4.49 2.81
CA ASN A 142 -18.72 5.57 1.84
C ASN A 142 -17.64 5.51 0.75
N PHE A 143 -17.80 4.55 -0.17
CA PHE A 143 -16.85 4.33 -1.27
C PHE A 143 -16.74 5.54 -2.20
N ARG A 144 -17.77 6.39 -2.30
CA ARG A 144 -17.73 7.58 -3.16
C ARG A 144 -16.59 8.52 -2.78
N ALA A 145 -16.42 8.81 -1.49
CA ALA A 145 -15.33 9.67 -1.01
C ALA A 145 -13.95 9.05 -1.31
N VAL A 146 -13.81 7.74 -1.09
CA VAL A 146 -12.57 7.00 -1.39
C VAL A 146 -12.22 7.08 -2.88
N LEU A 147 -13.23 6.97 -3.74
CA LEU A 147 -13.03 6.91 -5.18
C LEU A 147 -12.79 8.27 -5.83
N ILE A 148 -13.43 9.32 -5.34
CA ILE A 148 -13.09 10.70 -5.73
C ILE A 148 -11.61 10.94 -5.42
N TRP A 149 -11.18 10.59 -4.21
CA TRP A 149 -9.78 10.77 -3.81
C TRP A 149 -8.79 9.91 -4.63
N LEU A 150 -9.18 8.69 -5.01
CA LEU A 150 -8.40 7.82 -5.91
C LEU A 150 -8.35 8.30 -7.36
N SER A 151 -9.28 9.17 -7.80
CA SER A 151 -9.36 9.65 -9.19
C SER A 151 -8.36 10.78 -9.51
N GLU A 152 -7.77 11.40 -8.50
CA GLU A 152 -6.83 12.52 -8.63
C GLU A 152 -5.37 12.08 -8.92
N GLY A 153 -5.18 11.10 -9.81
CA GLY A 153 -3.90 10.40 -10.04
C GLY A 153 -3.79 9.11 -9.22
N THR A 154 -2.94 8.16 -9.62
CA THR A 154 -2.98 6.77 -9.11
C THR A 154 -2.38 6.64 -7.69
N ARG A 155 -3.11 7.13 -6.69
CA ARG A 155 -2.77 7.13 -5.25
C ARG A 155 -3.07 5.79 -4.54
N VAL A 156 -3.21 4.70 -5.30
CA VAL A 156 -3.73 3.41 -4.80
C VAL A 156 -2.86 2.79 -3.69
N ASN A 157 -1.56 3.09 -3.69
CA ASN A 157 -0.57 2.63 -2.73
C ASN A 157 -0.18 3.66 -1.67
N ALA A 158 -0.93 4.74 -1.59
CA ALA A 158 -0.77 5.75 -0.54
C ALA A 158 -0.88 5.14 0.85
N LYS A 159 -0.12 5.72 1.78
CA LYS A 159 0.04 5.23 3.14
C LYS A 159 -0.31 6.33 4.13
N SER A 160 -0.99 5.95 5.20
CA SER A 160 -1.37 6.91 6.24
C SER A 160 -0.25 7.09 7.24
N LYS A 161 0.28 8.31 7.37
CA LYS A 161 1.26 8.63 8.43
C LYS A 161 0.68 8.40 9.82
N GLU A 162 -0.59 8.79 10.01
CA GLU A 162 -1.28 8.69 11.29
C GLU A 162 -1.59 7.25 11.68
N CYS A 163 -1.76 6.36 10.69
CA CYS A 163 -2.07 4.95 10.92
C CYS A 163 -0.90 4.02 10.59
N GLY A 164 0.33 4.45 10.86
CA GLY A 164 1.50 3.58 10.76
C GLY A 164 1.73 3.05 9.37
N ASN A 165 1.78 3.94 8.37
CA ASN A 165 2.04 3.59 6.99
C ASN A 165 1.06 2.54 6.41
N ALA A 166 -0.13 2.38 6.99
CA ALA A 166 -1.16 1.51 6.45
C ALA A 166 -1.79 2.12 5.20
N GLY A 167 -1.95 1.32 4.14
CA GLY A 167 -2.60 1.72 2.90
C GLY A 167 -4.07 1.30 2.80
N LEU A 168 -4.75 1.75 1.74
CA LEU A 168 -6.18 1.44 1.53
C LEU A 168 -6.48 -0.06 1.48
N LEU A 169 -5.59 -0.86 0.88
CA LEU A 169 -5.77 -2.32 0.79
C LEU A 169 -5.80 -2.99 2.17
N TYR A 170 -5.00 -2.49 3.13
CA TYR A 170 -5.03 -2.97 4.51
C TYR A 170 -6.39 -2.69 5.15
N PHE A 171 -6.87 -1.44 5.07
CA PHE A 171 -8.17 -1.04 5.64
C PHE A 171 -9.34 -1.80 5.01
N ALA A 172 -9.33 -1.97 3.69
CA ALA A 172 -10.36 -2.75 3.00
C ALA A 172 -10.39 -4.21 3.47
N ALA A 173 -9.23 -4.81 3.74
CA ALA A 173 -9.14 -6.19 4.22
C ALA A 173 -9.67 -6.35 5.66
N ILE A 174 -9.24 -5.49 6.60
CA ILE A 174 -9.71 -5.58 8.00
C ILE A 174 -11.18 -5.19 8.17
N CYS A 175 -11.74 -4.43 7.22
CA CYS A 175 -13.17 -4.12 7.19
C CYS A 175 -13.98 -5.12 6.35
N GLU A 176 -13.36 -6.20 5.84
CA GLU A 176 -13.98 -7.24 5.02
C GLU A 176 -14.69 -6.71 3.75
N GLN A 177 -14.15 -5.64 3.17
CA GLN A 177 -14.69 -4.97 1.99
C GLN A 177 -14.12 -5.57 0.69
N HIS A 178 -14.49 -6.81 0.40
CA HIS A 178 -13.94 -7.60 -0.69
C HIS A 178 -14.00 -6.94 -2.07
N ASP A 179 -15.14 -6.32 -2.44
CA ASP A 179 -15.27 -5.62 -3.73
C ASP A 179 -14.32 -4.43 -3.83
N LEU A 180 -14.07 -3.72 -2.71
CA LEU A 180 -13.11 -2.63 -2.68
C LEU A 180 -11.68 -3.17 -2.76
N MET A 181 -11.36 -4.27 -2.08
CA MET A 181 -10.05 -4.93 -2.24
C MET A 181 -9.80 -5.29 -3.70
N ILE A 182 -10.78 -5.91 -4.36
CA ILE A 182 -10.70 -6.25 -5.79
C ILE A 182 -10.49 -4.99 -6.62
N TYR A 183 -11.28 -3.93 -6.39
CA TYR A 183 -11.14 -2.67 -7.11
C TYR A 183 -9.74 -2.06 -6.96
N LEU A 184 -9.20 -2.02 -5.73
CA LEU A 184 -7.87 -1.49 -5.45
C LEU A 184 -6.78 -2.32 -6.17
N LEU A 185 -6.87 -3.65 -6.11
CA LEU A 185 -5.95 -4.56 -6.79
C LEU A 185 -6.00 -4.39 -8.32
N LEU A 186 -7.19 -4.24 -8.90
CA LEU A 186 -7.38 -3.91 -10.32
C LEU A 186 -6.77 -2.55 -10.69
N LYS A 187 -6.74 -1.59 -9.76
CA LYS A 187 -6.09 -0.27 -9.93
C LYS A 187 -4.59 -0.29 -9.63
N GLY A 188 -3.99 -1.46 -9.40
CA GLY A 188 -2.54 -1.60 -9.20
C GLY A 188 -2.09 -1.47 -7.75
N ALA A 189 -2.98 -1.71 -6.78
CA ALA A 189 -2.55 -1.85 -5.39
C ALA A 189 -1.47 -2.92 -5.27
N ASP A 190 -0.38 -2.59 -4.58
CA ASP A 190 0.66 -3.54 -4.23
C ASP A 190 0.10 -4.51 -3.19
N VAL A 191 -0.12 -5.75 -3.64
CA VAL A 191 -0.62 -6.84 -2.79
C VAL A 191 0.32 -7.14 -1.61
N ASN A 192 1.60 -6.78 -1.73
CA ASN A 192 2.64 -6.94 -0.71
C ASN A 192 3.00 -5.61 -0.03
N ILE A 193 2.12 -4.61 -0.08
CA ILE A 193 2.31 -3.36 0.64
C ILE A 193 2.57 -3.63 2.13
N LEU A 194 3.62 -3.01 2.65
CA LEU A 194 4.06 -3.17 4.03
C LEU A 194 3.48 -2.04 4.90
N ASN A 195 2.94 -2.42 6.06
CA ASN A 195 2.61 -1.47 7.13
C ASN A 195 3.85 -1.09 7.96
N PHE A 196 3.66 -0.28 9.02
CA PHE A 196 4.73 0.14 9.93
C PHE A 196 5.49 -1.04 10.56
N GLY A 197 4.81 -2.14 10.91
CA GLY A 197 5.47 -3.34 11.45
C GLY A 197 6.23 -4.14 10.39
N GLY A 198 6.41 -3.60 9.19
CA GLY A 198 6.98 -4.28 8.03
C GLY A 198 6.22 -5.56 7.68
N SER A 199 4.91 -5.60 7.94
CA SER A 199 4.06 -6.74 7.68
C SER A 199 3.17 -6.48 6.46
N THR A 200 2.98 -7.50 5.62
CA THR A 200 2.01 -7.42 4.50
C THR A 200 0.59 -7.48 5.03
N VAL A 201 -0.37 -7.02 4.20
CA VAL A 201 -1.81 -7.21 4.46
C VAL A 201 -2.14 -8.68 4.70
N LEU A 202 -1.52 -9.59 3.93
CA LEU A 202 -1.68 -11.03 4.13
C LEU A 202 -1.25 -11.47 5.54
N THR A 203 -0.11 -11.01 6.04
CA THR A 203 0.35 -11.32 7.40
C THR A 203 -0.62 -10.80 8.45
N CYS A 204 -1.13 -9.58 8.29
CA CYS A 204 -2.08 -8.99 9.22
C CYS A 204 -3.39 -9.79 9.27
N VAL A 205 -3.98 -10.11 8.11
CA VAL A 205 -5.19 -10.94 8.02
C VAL A 205 -4.95 -12.35 8.57
N PHE A 206 -3.75 -12.91 8.33
CA PHE A 206 -3.42 -14.26 8.78
C PHE A 206 -3.35 -14.39 10.30
N ILE A 207 -2.93 -13.36 11.03
CA ILE A 207 -2.80 -13.41 12.50
C ILE A 207 -4.00 -12.80 13.22
N ASP A 208 -4.99 -12.31 12.46
CA ASP A 208 -6.21 -11.72 12.99
C ASP A 208 -7.09 -12.78 13.67
N GLU A 209 -7.73 -12.41 14.78
CA GLU A 209 -8.58 -13.33 15.55
C GLU A 209 -9.92 -13.62 14.84
N ASP A 210 -10.44 -12.67 14.07
CA ASP A 210 -11.68 -12.87 13.31
C ASP A 210 -11.41 -13.73 12.04
N ASN A 211 -10.15 -13.82 11.61
CA ASN A 211 -9.67 -14.63 10.49
C ASN A 211 -10.54 -14.46 9.22
N PRO A 212 -10.48 -13.29 8.54
CA PRO A 212 -11.31 -13.01 7.38
C PRO A 212 -10.82 -13.82 6.17
N LEU A 213 -11.32 -15.05 6.06
CA LEU A 213 -10.87 -16.09 5.14
C LEU A 213 -11.02 -15.68 3.67
N GLU A 214 -12.08 -14.99 3.31
CA GLU A 214 -12.32 -14.49 1.95
C GLU A 214 -11.28 -13.44 1.55
N SER A 215 -10.95 -12.51 2.45
CA SER A 215 -9.87 -11.53 2.25
C SER A 215 -8.51 -12.24 2.13
N PHE A 216 -8.29 -13.27 2.95
CA PHE A 216 -7.09 -14.10 2.92
C PHE A 216 -6.90 -14.83 1.59
N ARG A 217 -7.95 -15.52 1.12
CA ARG A 217 -7.99 -16.21 -0.17
C ARG A 217 -7.78 -15.25 -1.32
N LEU A 218 -8.44 -14.10 -1.29
CA LEU A 218 -8.29 -13.07 -2.31
C LEU A 218 -6.83 -12.64 -2.45
N LEU A 219 -6.18 -12.26 -1.34
CA LEU A 219 -4.77 -11.83 -1.32
C LEU A 219 -3.83 -12.91 -1.87
N LEU A 220 -3.96 -14.16 -1.41
CA LEU A 220 -3.13 -15.27 -1.92
C LEU A 220 -3.26 -15.45 -3.44
N SER A 221 -4.48 -15.29 -3.94
CA SER A 221 -4.81 -15.46 -5.34
C SER A 221 -4.24 -14.34 -6.24
N TRP A 222 -3.93 -13.18 -5.65
CA TRP A 222 -3.20 -12.06 -6.26
C TRP A 222 -1.69 -12.11 -6.02
N GLY A 223 -1.18 -13.21 -5.45
CA GLY A 223 0.26 -13.38 -5.28
C GLY A 223 0.82 -12.78 -3.99
N ALA A 224 -0.03 -12.51 -3.00
CA ALA A 224 0.44 -12.05 -1.70
C ALA A 224 1.45 -13.02 -1.07
N GLU A 225 2.39 -12.47 -0.35
CA GLU A 225 3.47 -13.14 0.35
C GLU A 225 3.48 -12.70 1.82
N LEU A 226 3.95 -13.58 2.70
CA LEU A 226 4.09 -13.23 4.11
C LEU A 226 5.39 -12.45 4.34
N PHE A 227 5.26 -11.19 4.71
CA PHE A 227 6.36 -10.45 5.33
C PHE A 227 6.01 -10.12 6.77
N HIS A 228 7.02 -10.13 7.62
CA HIS A 228 6.94 -9.70 9.00
C HIS A 228 8.25 -9.00 9.37
N CYS A 229 8.16 -7.85 10.05
CA CYS A 229 9.33 -7.03 10.37
C CYS A 229 10.21 -6.70 9.15
N GLY A 230 9.58 -6.45 7.99
CA GLY A 230 10.24 -6.07 6.74
C GLY A 230 10.97 -7.22 6.04
N LYS A 231 10.80 -8.46 6.52
CA LYS A 231 11.46 -9.64 5.96
C LYS A 231 10.42 -10.67 5.57
N ARG A 232 10.69 -11.38 4.48
CA ARG A 232 9.87 -12.54 4.10
C ARG A 232 9.95 -13.58 5.22
N VAL A 233 8.80 -14.09 5.61
CA VAL A 233 8.68 -15.10 6.68
C VAL A 233 9.41 -16.37 6.25
N THR A 234 10.23 -16.94 7.15
CA THR A 234 10.97 -18.18 6.88
C THR A 234 10.04 -19.39 6.94
N LYS A 235 10.49 -20.54 6.42
CA LYS A 235 9.70 -21.79 6.47
C LYS A 235 9.37 -22.21 7.89
N GLU A 236 10.31 -22.03 8.82
CA GLU A 236 10.17 -22.41 10.22
C GLU A 236 9.13 -21.55 10.93
N LEU A 237 9.20 -20.23 10.75
CA LEU A 237 8.22 -19.31 11.33
C LEU A 237 6.84 -19.52 10.69
N LYS A 238 6.77 -19.74 9.38
CA LYS A 238 5.54 -20.07 8.67
C LYS A 238 4.88 -21.33 9.25
N LEU A 239 5.66 -22.37 9.53
CA LEU A 239 5.14 -23.61 10.14
C LEU A 239 4.58 -23.37 11.54
N SER A 240 5.29 -22.63 12.39
CA SER A 240 4.81 -22.28 13.74
C SER A 240 3.49 -21.52 13.67
N LEU A 241 3.43 -20.52 12.79
CA LEU A 241 2.24 -19.71 12.54
C LEU A 241 1.04 -20.56 12.08
N CYS A 242 1.25 -21.52 11.18
CA CYS A 242 0.19 -22.46 10.77
C CYS A 242 -0.29 -23.35 11.93
N GLN A 243 0.61 -23.82 12.80
CA GLN A 243 0.25 -24.63 13.96
C GLN A 243 -0.59 -23.84 14.97
N ASP A 244 -0.21 -22.59 15.23
CA ASP A 244 -0.96 -21.69 16.11
C ASP A 244 -2.36 -21.41 15.55
N MET A 245 -2.48 -21.14 14.25
CA MET A 245 -3.79 -20.93 13.59
C MET A 245 -4.68 -22.16 13.64
N ALA A 246 -4.11 -23.36 13.40
CA ALA A 246 -4.85 -24.60 13.54
C ALA A 246 -5.32 -24.83 14.99
N ALA A 247 -4.49 -24.49 15.98
CA ALA A 247 -4.85 -24.59 17.40
C ALA A 247 -5.97 -23.61 17.81
N LYS A 248 -6.05 -22.44 17.17
CA LYS A 248 -7.18 -21.48 17.32
C LYS A 248 -8.45 -21.91 16.58
N GLY A 249 -8.39 -22.96 15.75
CA GLY A 249 -9.53 -23.48 14.99
C GLY A 249 -9.61 -23.00 13.54
N HIS A 250 -8.66 -22.18 13.08
CA HIS A 250 -8.59 -21.68 11.69
C HIS A 250 -7.84 -22.65 10.78
N VAL A 251 -8.30 -23.91 10.77
CA VAL A 251 -7.64 -25.04 10.09
C VAL A 251 -7.52 -24.80 8.59
N GLU A 252 -8.56 -24.24 7.96
CA GLU A 252 -8.58 -23.98 6.53
C GLU A 252 -7.49 -22.97 6.12
N THR A 253 -7.41 -21.84 6.83
CA THR A 253 -6.35 -20.83 6.63
C THR A 253 -4.95 -21.44 6.81
N ALA A 254 -4.76 -22.25 7.86
CA ALA A 254 -3.51 -22.94 8.12
C ALA A 254 -3.13 -23.92 7.00
N ASN A 255 -4.10 -24.68 6.46
CA ASN A 255 -3.88 -25.64 5.38
C ASN A 255 -3.50 -24.94 4.07
N LEU A 256 -4.20 -23.85 3.72
CA LEU A 256 -3.86 -23.04 2.56
C LEU A 256 -2.40 -22.57 2.65
N MET A 257 -1.99 -22.09 3.83
CA MET A 257 -0.62 -21.64 4.02
C MET A 257 0.41 -22.74 4.06
N SER A 258 0.08 -23.92 4.56
CA SER A 258 1.08 -24.97 4.74
C SER A 258 1.68 -25.46 3.41
N SER A 259 0.93 -25.33 2.32
CA SER A 259 1.37 -25.71 0.98
C SER A 259 1.96 -24.54 0.16
N GLU A 260 2.61 -24.85 -0.96
CA GLU A 260 3.20 -23.83 -1.84
C GLU A 260 2.14 -23.10 -2.67
N LEU A 261 1.17 -23.84 -3.20
CA LEU A 261 0.13 -23.32 -4.09
C LEU A 261 -1.21 -23.06 -3.39
N GLY A 262 -1.37 -23.43 -2.11
CA GLY A 262 -2.63 -23.27 -1.39
C GLY A 262 -3.15 -21.83 -1.40
N GLY A 263 -4.41 -21.68 -1.80
CA GLY A 263 -5.12 -20.42 -2.01
C GLY A 263 -4.66 -19.61 -3.22
N ARG A 264 -3.62 -20.04 -3.94
CA ARG A 264 -3.07 -19.33 -5.09
C ARG A 264 -3.77 -19.72 -6.37
N ARG A 265 -3.83 -18.76 -7.30
CA ARG A 265 -4.24 -19.01 -8.67
C ARG A 265 -3.10 -19.70 -9.42
N CYS A 266 -3.47 -20.72 -10.17
CA CYS A 266 -2.56 -21.56 -10.94
C CYS A 266 -3.06 -21.69 -12.38
N GLU A 267 -2.15 -22.04 -13.26
CA GLU A 267 -2.41 -22.50 -14.61
C GLU A 267 -2.11 -24.00 -14.68
N ILE A 268 -2.99 -24.74 -15.36
CA ILE A 268 -2.79 -26.15 -15.65
C ILE A 268 -1.84 -26.25 -16.84
N VAL A 269 -0.61 -26.73 -16.60
CA VAL A 269 0.43 -26.84 -17.64
C VAL A 269 0.47 -28.21 -18.29
N CYS A 270 -0.10 -29.22 -17.64
CA CYS A 270 -0.20 -30.57 -18.15
C CYS A 270 -1.54 -31.18 -17.73
N ALA A 271 -2.21 -31.89 -18.64
CA ALA A 271 -3.49 -32.50 -18.36
C ALA A 271 -3.32 -33.96 -17.90
N PRO A 272 -3.94 -34.37 -16.78
CA PRO A 272 -4.09 -35.78 -16.50
C PRO A 272 -5.14 -36.41 -17.44
N ASN A 273 -4.91 -37.67 -17.82
CA ASN A 273 -5.93 -38.55 -18.41
C ASN A 273 -6.64 -38.02 -19.67
N ALA A 274 -5.89 -37.48 -20.65
CA ALA A 274 -6.39 -37.04 -21.96
C ALA A 274 -7.41 -35.88 -21.94
N ARG A 275 -7.42 -35.08 -20.87
CA ARG A 275 -8.18 -33.81 -20.74
C ARG A 275 -7.38 -32.62 -21.28
N ASP A 276 -6.91 -32.71 -22.52
CA ASP A 276 -6.05 -31.68 -23.14
C ASP A 276 -6.74 -30.30 -23.22
N ASP A 277 -8.08 -30.28 -23.13
CA ASP A 277 -8.92 -29.08 -23.05
C ASP A 277 -8.66 -28.22 -21.80
N LEU A 278 -8.04 -28.79 -20.76
CA LEU A 278 -7.71 -28.08 -19.52
C LEU A 278 -6.38 -27.33 -19.59
N VAL A 279 -5.49 -27.69 -20.51
CA VAL A 279 -4.16 -27.07 -20.57
C VAL A 279 -4.29 -25.58 -20.88
N GLY A 280 -3.62 -24.75 -20.09
CA GLY A 280 -3.70 -23.29 -20.16
C GLY A 280 -4.89 -22.68 -19.42
N LYS A 281 -5.82 -23.49 -18.89
CA LYS A 281 -6.92 -23.01 -18.05
C LYS A 281 -6.46 -22.73 -16.63
N THR A 282 -7.16 -21.81 -15.98
CA THR A 282 -6.84 -21.31 -14.66
C THR A 282 -7.73 -21.92 -13.58
N CYS A 283 -7.14 -22.15 -12.43
CA CYS A 283 -7.79 -22.73 -11.27
C CYS A 283 -7.21 -22.13 -9.98
N VAL A 284 -7.90 -22.33 -8.86
CA VAL A 284 -7.39 -21.99 -7.51
C VAL A 284 -7.14 -23.30 -6.76
N ALA A 285 -5.95 -23.46 -6.19
CA ALA A 285 -5.63 -24.63 -5.38
C ALA A 285 -6.22 -24.45 -3.96
N GLU A 286 -7.26 -25.22 -3.64
CA GLU A 286 -8.02 -25.06 -2.39
C GLU A 286 -7.45 -25.88 -1.25
N GLU A 287 -6.88 -27.04 -1.54
CA GLU A 287 -6.37 -27.97 -0.54
C GLU A 287 -5.23 -28.78 -1.14
N TYR A 288 -4.21 -29.06 -0.33
CA TYR A 288 -3.12 -29.95 -0.69
C TYR A 288 -3.23 -31.26 0.07
N VAL A 289 -3.20 -32.38 -0.65
CA VAL A 289 -3.29 -33.72 -0.10
C VAL A 289 -1.91 -34.38 -0.17
N GLU A 290 -1.18 -34.35 0.95
CA GLU A 290 0.21 -34.81 1.03
C GLU A 290 0.39 -36.28 0.63
N ILE A 291 -0.56 -37.16 0.99
CA ILE A 291 -0.44 -38.61 0.76
C ILE A 291 -0.39 -38.95 -0.73
N SER A 292 -1.15 -38.21 -1.54
CA SER A 292 -1.22 -38.42 -2.99
C SER A 292 -0.32 -37.47 -3.77
N ASP A 293 0.25 -36.43 -3.15
CA ASP A 293 0.95 -35.33 -3.83
C ASP A 293 0.05 -34.65 -4.88
N HIS A 294 -1.20 -34.35 -4.51
CA HIS A 294 -2.17 -33.70 -5.38
C HIS A 294 -2.78 -32.49 -4.69
N TYR A 295 -3.13 -31.48 -5.48
CA TYR A 295 -3.99 -30.39 -5.06
C TYR A 295 -5.43 -30.67 -5.48
N LYS A 296 -6.37 -30.45 -4.56
CA LYS A 296 -7.75 -30.18 -4.92
C LYS A 296 -7.80 -28.76 -5.47
N VAL A 297 -8.20 -28.62 -6.72
CA VAL A 297 -8.33 -27.32 -7.39
C VAL A 297 -9.78 -27.07 -7.78
N ARG A 298 -10.19 -25.80 -7.76
CA ARG A 298 -11.45 -25.33 -8.33
C ARG A 298 -11.17 -24.54 -9.60
N MET A 299 -11.80 -24.93 -10.71
CA MET A 299 -11.71 -24.23 -11.98
C MET A 299 -12.39 -22.86 -11.88
N GLU A 300 -11.73 -21.81 -12.40
CA GLU A 300 -12.15 -20.42 -12.17
C GLU A 300 -13.50 -20.04 -12.82
N PHE A 301 -13.86 -20.67 -13.93
CA PHE A 301 -15.03 -20.28 -14.74
C PHE A 301 -16.12 -21.36 -14.84
N THR A 302 -15.82 -22.59 -14.41
CA THR A 302 -16.76 -23.72 -14.47
C THR A 302 -17.16 -24.22 -13.09
N ASP A 303 -16.49 -23.75 -12.03
CA ASP A 303 -16.58 -24.27 -10.66
C ASP A 303 -16.33 -25.79 -10.53
N GLU A 304 -15.80 -26.43 -11.58
CA GLU A 304 -15.45 -27.85 -11.55
C GLU A 304 -14.30 -28.06 -10.57
N GLU A 305 -14.45 -29.06 -9.68
CA GLU A 305 -13.39 -29.47 -8.76
C GLU A 305 -12.59 -30.64 -9.36
N LEU A 306 -11.26 -30.52 -9.35
CA LEU A 306 -10.34 -31.51 -9.90
C LEU A 306 -9.25 -31.84 -8.89
N PHE A 307 -8.67 -33.03 -9.01
CA PHE A 307 -7.46 -33.41 -8.28
C PHE A 307 -6.30 -33.49 -9.28
N LEU A 308 -5.35 -32.58 -9.13
CA LEU A 308 -4.22 -32.46 -10.05
C LEU A 308 -2.92 -32.64 -9.27
N GLY A 309 -2.01 -33.44 -9.82
CA GLY A 309 -0.65 -33.58 -9.27
C GLY A 309 0.08 -32.25 -9.28
N THR A 310 1.04 -32.08 -8.38
CA THR A 310 1.83 -30.84 -8.23
C THR A 310 2.55 -30.42 -9.51
N ASP A 311 2.99 -31.39 -10.28
CA ASP A 311 3.63 -31.29 -11.59
C ASP A 311 2.71 -30.80 -12.72
N ASN A 312 1.39 -30.88 -12.54
CA ASN A 312 0.40 -30.39 -13.50
C ASN A 312 0.09 -28.90 -13.35
N LEU A 313 0.55 -28.29 -12.26
CA LEU A 313 0.19 -26.92 -11.86
C LEU A 313 1.40 -26.00 -11.89
N LYS A 314 1.18 -24.78 -12.37
CA LYS A 314 2.13 -23.68 -12.25
C LYS A 314 1.45 -22.48 -11.63
N ARG A 315 2.09 -21.86 -10.63
CA ARG A 315 1.63 -20.61 -10.03
C ARG A 315 1.45 -19.54 -11.11
N ARG A 316 0.28 -18.91 -11.14
CA ARG A 316 -0.09 -17.79 -12.02
C ARG A 316 -1.03 -16.86 -11.27
N ASP A 317 -0.43 -15.96 -10.51
CA ASP A 317 -1.17 -14.99 -9.70
C ASP A 317 -2.00 -14.06 -10.59
N ARG A 318 -3.08 -13.51 -10.02
CA ARG A 318 -3.88 -12.47 -10.69
C ARG A 318 -3.05 -11.21 -10.87
N THR A 319 -3.36 -10.49 -11.95
CA THR A 319 -2.83 -9.16 -12.25
C THR A 319 -3.96 -8.26 -12.74
N PRO A 320 -3.78 -6.93 -12.79
CA PRO A 320 -4.78 -6.05 -13.40
C PRO A 320 -5.15 -6.42 -14.84
N GLN A 321 -4.22 -7.04 -15.58
CA GLN A 321 -4.44 -7.49 -16.97
C GLN A 321 -5.01 -8.92 -17.06
N ASP A 322 -4.91 -9.71 -15.99
CA ASP A 322 -5.38 -11.09 -15.91
C ASP A 322 -6.05 -11.42 -14.55
N PRO A 323 -7.14 -10.71 -14.18
CA PRO A 323 -7.79 -10.86 -12.87
C PRO A 323 -8.84 -11.98 -12.82
N GLY A 324 -9.40 -12.39 -13.96
CA GLY A 324 -10.51 -13.37 -14.06
C GLY A 324 -11.90 -12.81 -13.72
N TYR A 325 -11.97 -11.59 -13.19
CA TYR A 325 -13.19 -10.82 -12.90
C TYR A 325 -12.88 -9.34 -13.01
N TYR A 326 -13.92 -8.50 -13.01
CA TYR A 326 -13.75 -7.05 -12.99
C TYR A 326 -14.69 -6.41 -11.99
N VAL A 327 -14.24 -5.37 -11.29
CA VAL A 327 -15.10 -4.53 -10.45
C VAL A 327 -14.98 -3.10 -10.94
N GLU A 328 -16.11 -2.53 -11.30
CA GLU A 328 -16.21 -1.13 -11.72
C GLU A 328 -16.98 -0.31 -10.70
N PHE A 329 -16.75 0.99 -10.70
CA PHE A 329 -17.57 1.90 -9.92
C PHE A 329 -18.63 2.55 -10.80
N GLN A 330 -19.89 2.27 -10.51
CA GLN A 330 -21.02 2.83 -11.23
C GLN A 330 -22.13 3.20 -10.25
N ASN A 331 -22.76 4.36 -10.44
CA ASN A 331 -23.90 4.82 -9.63
C ASN A 331 -23.62 4.82 -8.12
N ASN A 332 -22.45 5.30 -7.71
CA ASN A 332 -21.99 5.31 -6.31
C ASN A 332 -21.85 3.92 -5.66
N ARG A 333 -21.68 2.86 -6.45
CA ARG A 333 -21.50 1.48 -5.96
C ARG A 333 -20.41 0.77 -6.74
N LEU A 334 -19.73 -0.15 -6.06
CA LEU A 334 -18.86 -1.12 -6.71
C LEU A 334 -19.75 -2.22 -7.28
N ILE A 335 -19.59 -2.52 -8.57
CA ILE A 335 -20.34 -3.54 -9.29
C ILE A 335 -19.34 -4.55 -9.81
N ARG A 336 -19.50 -5.79 -9.35
CA ARG A 336 -18.73 -6.93 -9.83
C ARG A 336 -19.31 -7.47 -11.14
N ARG A 337 -18.42 -7.75 -12.08
CA ARG A 337 -18.66 -8.38 -13.36
C ARG A 337 -17.83 -9.66 -13.45
N ASP A 338 -18.51 -10.78 -13.54
CA ASP A 338 -17.89 -12.08 -13.81
C ASP A 338 -17.96 -12.40 -15.32
N PHE A 339 -17.08 -13.29 -15.77
CA PHE A 339 -16.92 -13.67 -17.17
C PHE A 339 -17.11 -15.18 -17.34
N LYS A 340 -17.36 -15.63 -18.57
CA LYS A 340 -17.48 -17.08 -18.85
C LYS A 340 -16.13 -17.73 -19.12
N SER A 341 -15.11 -16.93 -19.42
CA SER A 341 -13.76 -17.42 -19.62
C SER A 341 -12.72 -16.34 -19.35
N ASN A 342 -11.47 -16.78 -19.16
CA ASN A 342 -10.36 -15.87 -18.93
C ASN A 342 -10.10 -14.98 -20.15
N GLU A 343 -10.27 -15.54 -21.35
CA GLU A 343 -10.09 -14.84 -22.61
C GLU A 343 -11.14 -13.73 -22.79
N GLU A 344 -12.39 -13.97 -22.36
CA GLU A 344 -13.44 -12.94 -22.35
C GLU A 344 -13.11 -11.80 -21.37
N CYS A 345 -12.62 -12.14 -20.17
CA CYS A 345 -12.18 -11.17 -19.18
C CYS A 345 -11.03 -10.30 -19.71
N GLN A 346 -9.98 -10.93 -20.26
CA GLN A 346 -8.82 -10.24 -20.83
C GLN A 346 -9.21 -9.33 -22.01
N ALA A 347 -10.10 -9.80 -22.88
CA ALA A 347 -10.59 -8.99 -24.00
C ALA A 347 -11.36 -7.75 -23.52
N PHE A 348 -12.18 -7.89 -22.48
CA PHE A 348 -12.86 -6.77 -21.85
C PHE A 348 -11.86 -5.76 -21.27
N ILE A 349 -10.86 -6.22 -20.52
CA ILE A 349 -9.83 -5.33 -19.95
C ILE A 349 -9.05 -4.61 -21.03
N ALA A 350 -8.69 -5.31 -22.11
CA ALA A 350 -8.01 -4.71 -23.25
C ALA A 350 -8.85 -3.61 -23.92
N SER A 351 -10.18 -3.76 -23.97
CA SER A 351 -11.07 -2.74 -24.52
C SER A 351 -11.18 -1.46 -23.67
N LEU A 352 -10.92 -1.54 -22.36
CA LEU A 352 -10.90 -0.35 -21.50
C LEU A 352 -9.70 0.55 -21.79
N GLY A 353 -8.54 -0.05 -22.11
CA GLY A 353 -7.31 0.70 -22.41
C GLY A 353 -7.34 1.44 -23.74
N SER A 354 -8.17 1.02 -24.71
CA SER A 354 -8.32 1.74 -25.99
C SER A 354 -9.15 3.03 -25.86
N ASP A 355 -9.99 3.14 -24.84
CA ASP A 355 -10.88 4.29 -24.64
C ASP A 355 -10.22 5.42 -23.82
N GLU A 356 -9.15 5.12 -23.06
CA GLU A 356 -8.42 6.11 -22.24
C GLU A 356 -7.47 7.01 -23.06
N GLU A 357 -7.00 6.58 -24.25
CA GLU A 357 -6.17 7.43 -25.14
C GLU A 357 -6.98 8.52 -25.86
N GLU A 358 -8.30 8.39 -25.98
CA GLU A 358 -9.16 9.32 -26.74
C GLU A 358 -9.82 10.42 -25.86
N SER A 359 -9.61 10.42 -24.53
CA SER A 359 -10.27 11.33 -23.58
C SER A 359 -9.34 12.23 -22.76
N SER A 360 -8.15 12.57 -23.29
CA SER A 360 -7.17 13.46 -22.64
C SER A 360 -7.51 14.98 -22.72
N GLU A 361 -8.78 15.36 -22.63
CA GLU A 361 -9.12 16.74 -22.27
C GLU A 361 -9.12 16.87 -20.75
N VAL A 362 -7.98 17.33 -20.20
CA VAL A 362 -7.87 17.69 -18.78
C VAL A 362 -8.79 18.88 -18.53
N ASP A 363 -9.92 18.65 -17.85
CA ASP A 363 -10.79 19.72 -17.35
C ASP A 363 -9.99 20.55 -16.32
N PRO A 364 -9.67 21.82 -16.60
CA PRO A 364 -8.85 22.65 -15.72
C PRO A 364 -9.53 22.93 -14.37
N ASP A 365 -10.83 22.66 -14.26
CA ASP A 365 -11.60 22.80 -13.01
C ASP A 365 -11.80 21.47 -12.28
N ALA A 366 -11.20 20.37 -12.74
CA ALA A 366 -11.35 19.03 -12.13
C ALA A 366 -10.89 19.02 -10.67
N GLU A 367 -9.75 19.66 -10.39
CA GLU A 367 -9.18 19.80 -9.04
C GLU A 367 -10.11 20.60 -8.13
N ALA A 368 -10.62 21.75 -8.59
CA ALA A 368 -11.54 22.58 -7.83
C ALA A 368 -12.90 21.87 -7.56
N LYS A 369 -13.40 21.07 -8.52
CA LYS A 369 -14.62 20.28 -8.35
C LYS A 369 -14.42 19.12 -7.37
N ALA A 370 -13.25 18.50 -7.38
CA ALA A 370 -12.91 17.43 -6.45
C ALA A 370 -12.73 17.98 -5.03
N GLU A 371 -12.06 19.12 -4.86
CA GLU A 371 -11.96 19.84 -3.58
C GLU A 371 -13.35 20.26 -3.04
N GLN A 372 -14.22 20.78 -3.92
CA GLN A 372 -15.59 21.13 -3.52
C GLN A 372 -16.39 19.88 -3.11
N ALA A 373 -16.30 18.79 -3.86
CA ALA A 373 -16.97 17.54 -3.53
C ALA A 373 -16.45 16.93 -2.22
N ALA A 374 -15.14 17.04 -1.96
CA ALA A 374 -14.52 16.65 -0.70
C ALA A 374 -15.02 17.51 0.46
N ALA A 375 -15.12 18.83 0.29
CA ALA A 375 -15.67 19.74 1.29
C ALA A 375 -17.15 19.48 1.61
N GLU A 376 -17.97 19.24 0.58
CA GLU A 376 -19.39 18.85 0.76
C GLU A 376 -19.52 17.50 1.49
N LEU A 377 -18.65 16.53 1.19
CA LEU A 377 -18.57 15.26 1.89
C LEU A 377 -18.08 15.40 3.34
N LEU A 378 -17.13 16.28 3.62
CA LEU A 378 -16.67 16.58 4.99
C LEU A 378 -17.82 17.14 5.83
N ALA A 379 -18.67 17.98 5.23
CA ALA A 379 -19.90 18.49 5.85
C ALA A 379 -20.95 17.41 6.09
N GLU A 380 -21.15 16.49 5.14
CA GLU A 380 -22.03 15.32 5.37
C GLU A 380 -21.52 14.40 6.48
N LEU A 381 -20.20 14.33 6.68
CA LEU A 381 -19.57 13.48 7.68
C LEU A 381 -19.45 14.15 9.07
N GLY A 382 -19.81 15.43 9.20
CA GLY A 382 -19.70 16.21 10.43
C GLY A 382 -18.24 16.49 10.84
N LEU A 383 -17.35 16.66 9.85
CA LEU A 383 -15.91 16.82 10.03
C LEU A 383 -15.41 18.21 9.61
N ASP A 384 -16.30 19.21 9.61
CA ASP A 384 -16.03 20.59 9.17
C ASP A 384 -14.91 21.30 9.97
N ASP A 385 -14.63 20.82 11.18
CA ASP A 385 -13.72 21.46 12.14
C ASP A 385 -12.25 21.01 12.04
N LEU A 386 -11.88 20.15 11.08
CA LEU A 386 -10.49 19.72 10.89
C LEU A 386 -9.73 20.70 9.98
N GLU A 387 -9.42 21.89 10.49
CA GLU A 387 -8.48 22.81 9.85
C GLU A 387 -7.06 22.21 9.82
N ASN A 388 -6.38 22.35 8.68
CA ASN A 388 -4.95 22.08 8.49
C ASN A 388 -4.09 22.77 9.57
N PRO A 389 -3.27 22.05 10.36
CA PRO A 389 -2.32 22.67 11.28
C PRO A 389 -1.07 23.11 10.50
N ASN A 390 -1.22 24.04 9.56
CA ASN A 390 -0.10 24.73 8.93
C ASN A 390 -0.53 26.15 8.51
N SER A 391 -0.89 26.98 9.49
CA SER A 391 -0.71 28.42 9.38
C SER A 391 -0.42 29.03 10.74
N CYS A 392 0.86 29.33 10.98
CA CYS A 392 1.29 30.05 12.17
C CYS A 392 1.18 31.56 11.88
N ALA A 393 0.08 32.20 12.31
CA ALA A 393 0.01 33.66 12.42
C ALA A 393 -0.97 34.09 13.54
N PRO A 394 -0.58 35.02 14.43
CA PRO A 394 -1.36 35.35 15.62
C PRO A 394 -2.40 36.44 15.33
N LYS A 395 -3.68 36.20 15.65
CA LYS A 395 -4.69 37.28 15.71
C LYS A 395 -5.53 37.09 16.98
N LYS A 396 -5.19 37.86 18.02
CA LYS A 396 -5.84 39.12 18.42
C LYS A 396 -7.23 38.91 19.03
N ASN A 397 -7.17 38.87 20.35
CA ASN A 397 -8.23 39.10 21.31
C ASN A 397 -9.14 40.26 20.89
N ASN A 398 -10.44 40.03 20.75
CA ASN A 398 -11.45 41.09 20.73
C ASN A 398 -12.67 40.65 21.54
N GLN A 399 -12.79 41.22 22.74
CA GLN A 399 -14.01 41.27 23.52
C GLN A 399 -15.01 42.28 22.91
N SER A 400 -16.30 41.93 22.89
CA SER A 400 -17.45 42.84 23.16
C SER A 400 -18.76 42.02 23.09
N THR A 401 -19.38 41.68 24.23
CA THR A 401 -20.46 42.37 24.98
C THR A 401 -21.91 42.24 24.46
N SER A 402 -22.70 41.51 25.28
CA SER A 402 -24.08 41.81 25.75
C SER A 402 -25.32 41.39 24.92
N GLY A 403 -26.30 40.73 25.60
CA GLY A 403 -27.64 40.53 25.03
C GLY A 403 -28.67 39.59 25.69
N LYS A 404 -29.01 39.77 26.98
CA LYS A 404 -30.31 39.47 27.66
C LYS A 404 -31.03 38.09 27.52
N LYS A 405 -31.04 37.30 28.62
CA LYS A 405 -32.04 36.25 28.93
C LYS A 405 -33.26 36.82 29.69
N LYS A 406 -34.48 36.62 29.19
CA LYS A 406 -35.77 36.92 29.87
C LYS A 406 -36.24 35.71 30.70
N LYS A 407 -36.40 35.90 32.03
CA LYS A 407 -37.14 35.02 32.95
C LYS A 407 -38.66 35.32 32.85
N ARG A 408 -39.50 34.28 32.79
CA ARG A 408 -40.95 34.38 33.07
C ARG A 408 -41.28 33.56 34.32
N GLY A 409 -41.83 34.24 35.33
CA GLY A 409 -42.25 33.67 36.61
C GLY A 409 -43.70 33.18 36.59
N GLY A 410 -43.94 32.05 37.26
CA GLY A 410 -45.28 31.52 37.56
C GLY A 410 -45.82 32.10 38.88
N LYS A 411 -47.11 32.46 38.88
CA LYS A 411 -47.82 33.02 40.04
C LYS A 411 -48.88 32.00 40.49
N LYS A 412 -48.68 31.41 41.67
CA LYS A 412 -49.67 30.63 42.43
C LYS A 412 -50.69 31.58 43.08
N LYS A 413 -51.98 31.23 43.08
CA LYS A 413 -52.94 31.55 44.17
C LYS A 413 -54.12 30.56 44.14
N GLY A 414 -54.48 30.06 45.33
CA GLY A 414 -55.70 29.31 45.58
C GLY A 414 -55.71 28.67 46.95
N ARG A 415 -56.10 29.45 47.97
CA ARG A 415 -56.34 29.05 49.37
C ARG A 415 -57.77 28.47 49.48
N LYS A 416 -57.92 27.31 50.13
CA LYS A 416 -58.67 27.15 51.37
C LYS A 416 -58.35 25.81 51.99
#